data_AF-A0A0A6UVP6-F1
#
_entry.id   AF-A0A0A6UVP6-F1
#
_cell.length_a   1.000
_cell.length_b   1.000
_cell.length_c   1.000
_cell.angle_alpha   90.00
_cell.angle_beta   90.00
_cell.angle_gamma   90.00
#
_symmetry.space_group_name_H-M   'P 1'
#
loop_
_entity.id
_entity.type
_entity.pdbx_description
1 polymer ?
#
loop_
_entity_poly.entity_id
_entity_poly.type
_entity_poly.pdbx_seq_one_letter_code
_entity_poly.pdbx_strand_id
1 'polypeptide(L)'
;MTFDAVALCRDQPVPAVMLSAMLAAGEQLKVDTVDVTQLIQLRHPDDGRLMLTTEGPRLVQVPGEARRLLGVDVPSPVWWVETRTPDGDPEAEAAARRFTHALVAALGGAAWSSR
;
A
#
# COMPACT_ATOMS: atom_id res chain seq x y z
N MET A 1 7.96 6.43 14.73
CA MET A 1 6.83 5.52 14.50
C MET A 1 6.56 5.47 13.01
N THR A 2 6.38 4.33 12.36
CA THR A 2 6.16 4.33 10.89
C THR A 2 4.88 5.07 10.51
N PHE A 3 4.83 5.58 9.28
CA PHE A 3 3.56 5.96 8.66
C PHE A 3 3.02 4.76 7.89
N ASP A 4 1.76 4.43 8.14
CA ASP A 4 1.11 3.26 7.55
C ASP A 4 -0.07 3.73 6.71
N ALA A 5 -0.22 3.15 5.52
CA ALA A 5 -1.36 3.35 4.65
C ALA A 5 -1.89 2.00 4.18
N VAL A 6 -3.22 1.90 4.05
CA VAL A 6 -3.90 0.67 3.65
C VAL A 6 -4.82 0.97 2.50
N ALA A 7 -4.71 0.20 1.42
CA ALA A 7 -5.72 0.12 0.37
C ALA A 7 -6.64 -1.07 0.65
N LEU A 8 -7.93 -0.79 0.82
CA LEU A 8 -9.01 -1.77 0.93
C LEU A 8 -9.69 -1.87 -0.44
N CYS A 9 -9.28 -2.85 -1.25
CA CYS A 9 -9.71 -3.03 -2.64
C CYS A 9 -10.90 -3.99 -2.74
N ARG A 10 -11.89 -3.70 -3.60
CA ARG A 10 -13.04 -4.61 -3.78
C ARG A 10 -12.63 -5.87 -4.55
N ASP A 11 -11.81 -5.68 -5.58
CA ASP A 11 -11.30 -6.76 -6.43
C ASP A 11 -9.85 -7.14 -6.06
N GLN A 12 -9.46 -8.37 -6.42
CA GLN A 12 -8.11 -8.86 -6.14
C GLN A 12 -7.05 -8.07 -6.94
N PRO A 13 -6.05 -7.47 -6.28
CA PRO A 13 -4.93 -6.87 -7.00
C PRO A 13 -4.12 -7.95 -7.71
N VAL A 14 -4.07 -7.87 -9.03
CA VAL A 14 -3.17 -8.69 -9.86
C VAL A 14 -1.81 -8.02 -10.02
N PRO A 15 -0.72 -8.75 -10.36
CA PRO A 15 0.62 -8.18 -10.46
C PRO A 15 0.72 -6.92 -11.34
N ALA A 16 -0.01 -6.87 -12.46
CA ALA A 16 -0.03 -5.69 -13.34
C ALA A 16 -0.60 -4.44 -12.65
N VAL A 17 -1.63 -4.60 -11.81
CA VAL A 17 -2.22 -3.49 -11.04
C VAL A 17 -1.27 -3.06 -9.93
N MET A 18 -0.61 -4.02 -9.25
CA MET A 18 0.42 -3.71 -8.26
C MET A 18 1.57 -2.91 -8.86
N LEU A 19 2.10 -3.32 -10.02
CA LEU A 19 3.16 -2.60 -10.73
C LEU A 19 2.71 -1.20 -11.17
N SER A 20 1.47 -1.08 -11.67
CA SER A 20 0.91 0.23 -12.06
C SER A 20 0.79 1.17 -10.87
N ALA A 21 0.39 0.67 -9.70
CA ALA A 21 0.35 1.44 -8.47
C ALA A 21 1.75 1.83 -7.97
N MET A 22 2.75 0.96 -8.11
CA MET A 22 4.15 1.29 -7.79
C MET A 22 4.70 2.40 -8.68
N LEU A 23 4.39 2.37 -9.98
CA LEU A 23 4.72 3.45 -10.91
C LEU A 23 4.04 4.77 -10.51
N ALA A 24 2.77 4.72 -10.09
CA ALA A 24 2.05 5.90 -9.59
C ALA A 24 2.64 6.44 -8.27
N ALA A 25 3.28 5.59 -7.44
CA ALA A 25 4.00 6.02 -6.24
C ALA A 25 5.20 6.92 -6.59
N GLY A 26 5.89 6.59 -7.69
CA GLY A 26 6.92 7.41 -8.32
C GLY A 26 7.65 6.66 -9.43
N GLU A 27 7.69 7.22 -10.64
CA GLU A 27 8.20 6.55 -11.84
C GLU A 27 9.69 6.18 -11.77
N GLN A 28 10.47 6.94 -10.99
CA GLN A 28 11.92 6.75 -10.85
C GLN A 28 12.28 5.90 -9.62
N LEU A 29 11.30 5.47 -8.82
CA LEU A 29 11.57 4.66 -7.64
C LEU A 29 12.08 3.28 -8.04
N LYS A 30 13.13 2.82 -7.36
CA LYS A 30 13.75 1.52 -7.60
C LYS A 30 13.01 0.45 -6.81
N VAL A 31 12.69 -0.66 -7.45
CA VAL A 31 12.06 -1.82 -6.81
C VAL A 31 13.14 -2.74 -6.24
N ASP A 32 12.95 -3.17 -4.99
CA ASP A 32 13.76 -4.14 -4.28
C ASP A 32 12.85 -5.19 -3.63
N THR A 33 13.27 -6.45 -3.56
CA THR A 33 12.47 -7.55 -3.00
C THR A 33 13.20 -8.19 -1.84
N VAL A 34 12.52 -8.33 -0.70
CA VAL A 34 13.09 -8.98 0.49
C VAL A 34 12.63 -10.44 0.50
N ASP A 35 13.46 -11.32 -0.09
CA ASP A 35 13.14 -12.71 -0.41
C ASP A 35 12.61 -13.55 0.77
N VAL A 36 13.03 -13.24 2.00
CA VAL A 36 12.62 -13.98 3.20
C VAL A 36 11.17 -13.67 3.62
N THR A 37 10.62 -12.54 3.20
CA THR A 37 9.36 -11.98 3.76
C THR A 37 8.28 -11.66 2.72
N GLN A 38 8.56 -11.91 1.43
CA GLN A 38 7.66 -11.54 0.32
C GLN A 38 7.26 -10.05 0.35
N LEU A 39 8.15 -9.20 0.88
CA LEU A 39 7.99 -7.75 0.92
C LEU A 39 8.58 -7.14 -0.34
N ILE A 40 7.89 -6.14 -0.86
CA ILE A 40 8.38 -5.30 -1.96
C ILE A 40 8.71 -3.94 -1.37
N GLN A 41 9.91 -3.44 -1.66
CA GLN A 41 10.38 -2.14 -1.24
C GLN A 41 10.54 -1.23 -2.46
N LEU A 42 10.10 0.01 -2.32
CA LEU A 42 10.48 1.09 -3.24
C LEU A 42 11.55 1.94 -2.58
N ARG A 43 12.63 2.22 -3.31
CA ARG A 43 13.78 2.99 -2.86
C ARG A 43 13.98 4.23 -3.71
N HIS A 44 14.42 5.30 -3.09
CA HIS A 44 14.77 6.53 -3.78
C HIS A 44 15.97 6.28 -4.71
N PRO A 45 15.93 6.78 -5.97
CA PRO A 45 16.91 6.40 -6.99
C PRO A 45 18.34 6.87 -6.68
N ASP A 46 18.51 8.02 -6.04
CA ASP A 46 19.83 8.66 -5.91
C ASP A 46 20.59 8.21 -4.65
N ASP A 47 19.91 8.12 -3.51
CA ASP A 47 20.50 7.82 -2.20
C ASP A 47 20.14 6.40 -1.69
N GLY A 48 19.27 5.67 -2.39
CA GLY A 48 18.84 4.33 -2.02
C GLY A 48 17.95 4.27 -0.77
N ARG A 49 17.52 5.43 -0.26
CA ARG A 49 16.66 5.53 0.93
C ARG A 49 15.36 4.75 0.74
N LEU A 50 14.91 4.05 1.78
CA LEU A 50 13.63 3.35 1.76
C LEU A 50 12.48 4.37 1.67
N MET A 51 11.65 4.26 0.63
CA MET A 51 10.47 5.12 0.45
C MET A 51 9.23 4.43 1.00
N LEU A 52 8.99 3.18 0.61
CA LEU A 52 7.91 2.40 1.18
C LEU A 52 8.21 0.91 1.11
N THR A 53 7.56 0.16 2.00
CA THR A 53 7.46 -1.30 1.94
C THR A 53 6.00 -1.65 1.78
N THR A 54 5.66 -2.53 0.85
CA THR A 54 4.32 -3.09 0.69
C THR A 54 4.36 -4.61 0.81
N GLU A 55 3.32 -5.16 1.41
CA GLU A 55 3.10 -6.61 1.48
C GLU A 55 2.18 -7.05 0.32
N GLY A 56 2.14 -8.36 0.05
CA GLY A 56 1.19 -8.93 -0.90
C GLY A 56 -0.27 -8.75 -0.45
N PRO A 57 -1.24 -8.66 -1.38
CA PRO A 57 -2.65 -8.51 -1.03
C PRO A 57 -3.17 -9.67 -0.18
N ARG A 58 -3.90 -9.36 0.90
CA ARG A 58 -4.56 -10.35 1.78
C ARG A 58 -6.07 -10.20 1.73
N LEU A 59 -6.79 -11.30 1.55
CA LEU A 59 -8.24 -11.29 1.58
C LEU A 59 -8.75 -11.29 3.02
N VAL A 60 -9.41 -10.21 3.44
CA VAL A 60 -10.09 -10.10 4.73
C VAL A 60 -11.53 -10.53 4.54
N GLN A 61 -11.90 -11.68 5.09
CA GLN A 61 -13.23 -12.28 4.93
C GLN A 61 -14.19 -11.96 6.07
N VAL A 62 -13.69 -11.53 7.23
CA VAL A 62 -14.49 -11.29 8.42
C VAL A 62 -15.25 -9.96 8.28
N PRO A 63 -16.59 -9.96 8.25
CA PRO A 63 -17.37 -8.73 8.18
C PRO A 63 -17.06 -7.79 9.36
N GLY A 64 -16.88 -6.49 9.07
CA GLY A 64 -16.60 -5.46 10.08
C GLY A 64 -15.15 -5.38 10.56
N GLU A 65 -14.26 -6.26 10.10
CA GLU A 65 -12.86 -6.26 10.55
C GLU A 65 -12.10 -4.98 10.16
N ALA A 66 -12.32 -4.47 8.95
CA ALA A 66 -11.77 -3.19 8.51
C ALA A 66 -12.26 -2.02 9.39
N ARG A 67 -13.53 -2.05 9.82
CA ARG A 67 -14.08 -1.04 10.73
C ARG A 67 -13.45 -1.15 12.12
N ARG A 68 -13.26 -2.36 12.63
CA ARG A 68 -12.66 -2.62 13.94
C ARG A 68 -11.20 -2.14 14.00
N LEU A 69 -10.43 -2.37 12.94
CA LEU A 69 -9.00 -2.05 12.89
C LEU A 69 -8.71 -0.61 12.45
N LEU A 70 -9.43 -0.11 11.43
CA LEU A 70 -9.12 1.16 10.77
C LEU A 70 -10.21 2.22 10.94
N GLY A 71 -11.38 1.86 11.47
CA GLY A 71 -12.54 2.75 11.50
C GLY A 71 -13.21 2.95 10.14
N VAL A 72 -12.79 2.21 9.11
CA VAL A 72 -13.32 2.34 7.74
C VAL A 72 -14.41 1.31 7.47
N ASP A 73 -15.54 1.77 6.97
CA ASP A 73 -16.66 0.91 6.59
C ASP A 73 -16.57 0.50 5.11
N VAL A 74 -16.35 -0.78 4.85
CA VAL A 74 -16.28 -1.37 3.50
C VAL A 74 -17.02 -2.71 3.46
N PRO A 75 -17.64 -3.08 2.32
CA PRO A 75 -18.23 -4.41 2.17
C PRO A 75 -17.19 -5.53 2.36
N SER A 76 -17.61 -6.63 3.00
CA SER A 76 -16.83 -7.86 3.10
C SER A 76 -17.24 -8.86 2.01
N PRO A 77 -16.30 -9.65 1.45
CA PRO A 77 -14.86 -9.62 1.73
C PRO A 77 -14.15 -8.44 1.02
N VAL A 78 -12.98 -8.07 1.53
CA VAL A 78 -12.16 -6.97 0.96
C VAL A 78 -10.69 -7.37 0.88
N TRP A 79 -10.00 -6.93 -0.16
CA TRP A 79 -8.56 -7.13 -0.30
C TRP A 79 -7.78 -6.03 0.40
N TRP A 80 -6.93 -6.41 1.33
CA TRP A 80 -6.09 -5.54 2.12
C TRP A 80 -4.67 -5.50 1.55
N VAL A 81 -4.20 -4.31 1.18
CA VAL A 81 -2.80 -4.06 0.82
C VAL A 81 -2.25 -3.03 1.78
N GLU A 82 -1.28 -3.45 2.60
CA GLU A 82 -0.64 -2.60 3.59
C GLU A 82 0.67 -2.05 3.06
N THR A 83 0.89 -0.77 3.30
CA THR A 83 2.11 -0.04 2.96
C THR A 83 2.63 0.67 4.19
N ARG A 84 3.93 0.56 4.45
CA ARG A 84 4.62 1.22 5.57
C ARG A 84 5.78 2.05 5.06
N THR A 85 6.01 3.20 5.66
CA THR A 85 7.14 4.09 5.35
C THR A 85 7.94 4.41 6.61
N PRO A 86 9.21 4.86 6.47
CA PRO A 86 9.92 5.50 7.57
C PRO A 86 9.12 6.69 8.14
N ASP A 87 9.28 6.96 9.43
CA ASP A 87 8.67 8.14 10.06
C ASP A 87 9.36 9.42 9.61
N GLY A 88 8.62 10.53 9.58
CA GLY A 88 9.19 11.85 9.39
C GLY A 88 9.78 12.11 8.00
N ASP A 89 9.42 11.28 7.01
CA ASP A 89 9.76 11.47 5.60
C ASP A 89 8.48 11.81 4.80
N PRO A 90 8.15 13.10 4.62
CA PRO A 90 6.94 13.52 3.90
C PRO A 90 6.89 13.05 2.45
N GLU A 91 8.05 12.84 1.82
CA GLU A 91 8.14 12.36 0.44
C GLU A 91 7.72 10.89 0.36
N ALA A 92 8.23 10.08 1.29
CA ALA A 92 7.84 8.69 1.47
C ALA A 92 6.35 8.54 1.77
N GLU A 93 5.81 9.35 2.69
CA GLU A 93 4.37 9.36 3.00
C GLU A 93 3.52 9.71 1.78
N ALA A 94 3.93 10.72 1.00
CA ALA A 94 3.24 11.10 -0.23
C ALA A 94 3.27 9.97 -1.27
N ALA A 95 4.40 9.25 -1.41
CA ALA A 95 4.50 8.09 -2.29
C ALA A 95 3.57 6.95 -1.86
N ALA A 96 3.48 6.67 -0.56
CA ALA A 96 2.56 5.66 -0.03
C ALA A 96 1.08 6.02 -0.22
N ARG A 97 0.71 7.31 -0.11
CA ARG A 97 -0.64 7.79 -0.44
C ARG A 97 -0.95 7.63 -1.92
N ARG A 98 -0.02 8.00 -2.81
CA ARG A 98 -0.18 7.81 -4.26
C ARG A 98 -0.36 6.33 -4.62
N PHE A 99 0.46 5.46 -4.04
CA PHE A 99 0.36 4.00 -4.20
C PHE A 99 -1.02 3.47 -3.80
N THR A 100 -1.46 3.76 -2.58
CA THR A 100 -2.74 3.25 -2.06
C THR A 100 -3.94 3.84 -2.81
N HIS A 101 -3.90 5.12 -3.17
CA HIS A 101 -4.93 5.76 -3.99
C HIS A 101 -5.01 5.16 -5.41
N ALA A 102 -3.87 4.83 -6.03
CA ALA A 102 -3.85 4.19 -7.33
C ALA A 102 -4.51 2.81 -7.31
N LEU A 103 -4.27 2.01 -6.26
CA LEU A 103 -4.94 0.72 -6.07
C LEU A 103 -6.46 0.90 -5.94
N VAL A 104 -6.91 1.81 -5.08
CA VAL A 104 -8.34 2.07 -4.86
C VAL A 104 -9.01 2.64 -6.10
N ALA A 105 -8.32 3.49 -6.88
CA ALA A 105 -8.83 4.00 -8.13
C ALA A 105 -9.03 2.88 -9.17
N ALA A 106 -8.13 1.89 -9.21
CA ALA A 106 -8.21 0.78 -10.15
C ALA A 106 -9.22 -0.31 -9.75
N LEU A 107 -9.35 -0.61 -8.45
CA LEU A 107 -10.08 -1.77 -7.92
C LEU A 107 -11.30 -1.39 -7.07
N GLY A 108 -11.58 -0.09 -6.96
CA GLY A 108 -12.58 0.45 -6.05
C GLY A 108 -12.23 0.22 -4.57
N GLY A 109 -13.10 0.72 -3.69
CA GLY A 109 -13.01 0.50 -2.25
C GLY A 109 -12.63 1.76 -1.50
N ALA A 110 -11.70 1.67 -0.54
CA ALA A 110 -11.32 2.79 0.31
C ALA A 110 -9.82 2.77 0.66
N ALA A 111 -9.27 3.94 0.96
CA ALA A 111 -7.93 4.08 1.50
C ALA A 111 -7.99 4.55 2.95
N TRP A 112 -6.99 4.17 3.74
CA TRP A 112 -6.77 4.63 5.11
C TRP A 112 -5.30 5.00 5.31
N SER A 113 -5.02 5.92 6.20
CA SER A 113 -3.67 6.24 6.66
C SER A 113 -3.63 6.52 8.16
N SER A 114 -2.49 6.24 8.80
CA SER A 114 -2.29 6.45 10.24
C SER A 114 -2.19 7.92 10.65
N ARG A 115 -2.01 8.81 9.67
CA ARG A 115 -2.02 10.28 9.79
C ARG A 115 -2.68 10.92 8.59
#